data_AF-A0A6G0YI43-F1
#
_entry.id   AF-A0A6G0YI43-F1
#
_cell.length_a   1.000
_cell.length_b   1.000
_cell.length_c   1.000
_cell.angle_alpha   90.00
_cell.angle_beta   90.00
_cell.angle_gamma   90.00
#
_symmetry.space_group_name_H-M   'P 1'
#
loop_
_entity.id
_entity.type
_entity.pdbx_description
1 polymer ?
#
loop_
_entity_poly.entity_id
_entity_poly.type
_entity_poly.pdbx_seq_one_letter_code
_entity_poly.pdbx_strand_id
1 'polypeptide(L)'
;MASGTLYTYSNNFRAYKVLIAAKYSGSDVKVDPAFQFGVTNKQENFLKKFPQGKVPAFESQNNQYLTESTAIAYFVSSEKLKGSSPYEKALVQQFTSFADNEILPASYAWVYPSLSIAQFNKSSVDRAIEDVKGILEYLNNYLLTRTYLVGERITLADIAVACSLLQLYQHVINPEFK
;
A
#
# COMPACT_ATOMS: atom_id res chain seq x y z
N MET A 1 1.24 2.44 21.80
CA MET A 1 1.55 2.41 20.35
C MET A 1 1.67 0.96 19.95
N ALA A 2 1.34 0.60 18.70
CA ALA A 2 1.44 -0.79 18.29
C ALA A 2 2.92 -1.24 18.32
N SER A 3 3.17 -2.49 18.67
CA SER A 3 4.49 -3.09 18.61
C SER A 3 4.38 -4.53 18.13
N GLY A 4 5.32 -4.95 17.28
CA GLY A 4 5.31 -6.29 16.71
C GLY A 4 6.26 -6.51 15.54
N THR A 5 6.15 -7.69 14.97
CA THR A 5 6.97 -8.18 13.87
C THR A 5 6.18 -8.11 12.55
N LEU A 6 6.79 -7.54 11.53
CA LEU A 6 6.29 -7.49 10.16
C LEU A 6 7.06 -8.49 9.30
N TYR A 7 6.33 -9.46 8.75
CA TYR A 7 6.86 -10.44 7.80
C TYR A 7 6.66 -9.94 6.37
N THR A 8 7.74 -9.75 5.63
CA THR A 8 7.72 -9.29 4.23
C THR A 8 9.07 -9.53 3.55
N TYR A 9 9.09 -9.54 2.21
CA TYR A 9 10.33 -9.48 1.43
C TYR A 9 10.79 -8.02 1.21
N SER A 10 12.07 -7.87 0.84
CA SER A 10 12.70 -6.59 0.51
C SER A 10 12.00 -5.88 -0.64
N ASN A 11 11.87 -4.56 -0.57
CA ASN A 11 11.23 -3.73 -1.60
C ASN A 11 9.75 -4.03 -1.89
N ASN A 12 9.05 -4.66 -0.95
CA ASN A 12 7.61 -4.81 -1.05
C ASN A 12 6.89 -3.47 -0.80
N PHE A 13 6.42 -2.83 -1.87
CA PHE A 13 5.69 -1.55 -1.78
C PHE A 13 4.45 -1.62 -0.87
N ARG A 14 3.84 -2.81 -0.70
CA ARG A 14 2.72 -3.01 0.21
C ARG A 14 3.15 -2.89 1.68
N ALA A 15 4.36 -3.37 2.01
CA ALA A 15 4.91 -3.26 3.35
C ALA A 15 5.35 -1.83 3.69
N TYR A 16 5.72 -1.03 2.69
CA TYR A 16 6.05 0.39 2.90
C TYR A 16 4.89 1.17 3.52
N LYS A 17 3.62 0.86 3.17
CA LYS A 17 2.45 1.44 3.83
C LYS A 17 2.52 1.31 5.36
N VAL A 18 2.86 0.12 5.84
CA VAL A 18 2.98 -0.20 7.28
C VAL A 18 4.16 0.52 7.90
N LEU A 19 5.34 0.45 7.27
CA LEU A 19 6.58 1.00 7.82
C LEU A 19 6.55 2.53 7.91
N ILE A 20 5.98 3.20 6.90
CA ILE A 20 5.80 4.65 6.90
C ILE A 20 4.81 5.05 7.98
N ALA A 21 3.65 4.38 8.07
CA ALA A 21 2.64 4.65 9.10
C ALA A 21 3.20 4.46 10.52
N ALA A 22 3.98 3.40 10.75
CA ALA A 22 4.63 3.14 12.02
C ALA A 22 5.62 4.25 12.39
N LYS A 23 6.43 4.71 11.42
CA LYS A 23 7.41 5.80 11.62
C LYS A 23 6.75 7.12 12.02
N TYR A 24 5.67 7.52 11.35
CA TYR A 24 4.90 8.73 11.72
C TYR A 24 4.20 8.60 13.08
N SER A 25 3.84 7.38 13.46
CA SER A 25 3.05 7.11 14.67
C SER A 25 3.87 6.77 15.90
N GLY A 26 5.19 6.54 15.75
CA GLY A 26 6.06 6.05 16.82
C GLY A 26 5.82 4.59 17.21
N SER A 27 5.14 3.82 16.36
CA SER A 27 4.90 2.38 16.60
C SER A 27 6.18 1.57 16.37
N ASP A 28 6.46 0.60 17.24
CA ASP A 28 7.65 -0.25 17.19
C ASP A 28 7.41 -1.46 16.30
N VAL A 29 7.50 -1.25 14.98
CA VAL A 29 7.33 -2.31 13.97
C VAL A 29 8.70 -2.71 13.44
N LYS A 30 9.06 -3.98 13.60
CA LYS A 30 10.33 -4.53 13.11
C LYS A 30 10.09 -5.54 12.02
N VAL A 31 10.84 -5.42 10.91
CA VAL A 31 10.82 -6.45 9.87
C VAL A 31 11.60 -7.66 10.37
N ASP A 32 11.05 -8.87 10.21
CA ASP A 32 11.76 -10.10 10.55
C ASP A 32 12.95 -10.30 9.58
N PRO A 33 14.21 -10.24 10.07
CA PRO A 33 15.38 -10.42 9.21
C PRO A 33 15.53 -11.87 8.72
N ALA A 34 14.89 -12.84 9.36
CA ALA A 34 14.94 -14.25 8.98
C ALA A 34 13.86 -14.64 7.96
N PHE A 35 12.95 -13.72 7.60
CA PHE A 35 11.88 -14.02 6.67
C PHE A 35 12.41 -14.26 5.25
N GLN A 36 12.06 -15.41 4.67
CA GLN A 36 12.38 -15.76 3.29
C GLN A 36 11.09 -16.05 2.51
N PHE A 37 10.81 -15.21 1.50
CA PHE A 37 9.63 -15.38 0.66
C PHE A 37 9.70 -16.67 -0.18
N GLY A 38 8.60 -17.38 -0.25
CA GLY A 38 8.50 -18.70 -0.87
C GLY A 38 8.91 -19.86 0.05
N VAL A 39 9.50 -19.58 1.21
CA VAL A 39 9.93 -20.59 2.20
C VAL A 39 9.16 -20.38 3.51
N THR A 40 9.45 -19.31 4.25
CA THR A 40 8.84 -19.04 5.57
C THR A 40 7.32 -18.97 5.47
N ASN A 41 6.79 -18.26 4.48
CA ASN A 41 5.33 -18.08 4.30
C ASN A 41 4.59 -19.34 3.81
N LYS A 42 5.29 -20.45 3.58
CA LYS A 42 4.70 -21.75 3.24
C LYS A 42 4.80 -22.77 4.39
N GLN A 43 5.54 -22.46 5.46
CA GLN A 43 5.68 -23.36 6.60
C GLN A 43 4.38 -23.45 7.42
N GLU A 44 4.10 -24.62 8.00
CA GLU A 44 2.86 -24.85 8.76
C GLU A 44 2.69 -23.90 9.94
N ASN A 45 3.78 -23.57 10.65
CA ASN A 45 3.76 -22.62 11.77
C ASN A 45 3.36 -21.21 11.31
N PHE A 46 3.81 -20.78 10.13
CA PHE A 46 3.42 -19.50 9.54
C PHE A 46 1.97 -19.53 9.07
N LEU A 47 1.57 -20.59 8.37
CA LEU A 47 0.20 -20.75 7.86
C LEU A 47 -0.84 -20.87 8.98
N LYS A 48 -0.49 -21.42 10.14
CA LYS A 48 -1.34 -21.39 11.35
C LYS A 48 -1.66 -19.97 11.82
N LYS A 49 -0.73 -19.03 11.66
CA LYS A 49 -0.92 -17.60 12.01
C LYS A 49 -1.54 -16.82 10.85
N PHE A 50 -1.14 -17.14 9.62
CA PHE A 50 -1.49 -16.42 8.40
C PHE A 50 -1.91 -17.41 7.29
N PRO A 51 -3.18 -17.90 7.30
CA PRO A 51 -3.62 -19.00 6.45
C PRO A 51 -3.46 -18.79 4.95
N GLN A 52 -3.45 -17.53 4.49
CA GLN A 52 -3.29 -17.19 3.08
C GLN A 52 -1.83 -17.29 2.60
N GLY A 53 -0.84 -17.41 3.50
CA GLY A 53 0.58 -17.44 3.13
C GLY A 53 1.07 -16.20 2.39
N LYS A 54 0.34 -15.08 2.49
CA LYS A 54 0.65 -13.80 1.83
C LYS A 54 1.42 -12.87 2.77
N VAL A 55 2.10 -11.89 2.18
CA VAL A 55 2.80 -10.81 2.90
C VAL A 55 2.52 -9.45 2.28
N PRO A 56 2.51 -8.34 3.04
CA PRO A 56 2.91 -8.26 4.45
C PRO A 56 1.92 -8.94 5.41
N ALA A 57 2.47 -9.55 6.46
CA ALA A 57 1.75 -10.15 7.57
C ALA A 57 2.34 -9.65 8.88
N PHE A 58 1.52 -9.39 9.89
CA PHE A 58 1.95 -8.76 11.13
C PHE A 58 1.53 -9.58 12.35
N GLU A 59 2.48 -9.79 13.25
CA GLU A 59 2.27 -10.41 14.56
C GLU A 59 2.59 -9.37 15.64
N SER A 60 1.58 -9.00 16.42
CA SER A 60 1.78 -8.10 17.57
C SER A 60 2.50 -8.81 18.71
N GLN A 61 3.08 -8.04 19.64
CA GLN A 61 3.61 -8.57 20.90
C GLN A 61 2.58 -9.32 21.76
N ASN A 62 1.29 -9.14 21.51
CA ASN A 62 0.20 -9.79 22.22
C ASN A 62 -0.37 -11.02 21.47
N ASN A 63 0.39 -11.60 20.54
CA ASN A 63 -0.01 -12.75 19.72
C ASN A 63 -1.30 -12.53 18.91
N GLN A 64 -1.56 -11.28 18.53
CA GLN A 64 -2.61 -10.92 17.56
C GLN A 64 -2.02 -10.89 16.15
N TYR A 65 -2.72 -11.50 15.20
CA TYR A 65 -2.26 -11.67 13.82
C TYR A 65 -3.11 -10.81 12.88
N LEU A 66 -2.46 -10.02 12.03
CA LEU A 66 -3.11 -9.19 11.02
C LEU A 66 -2.53 -9.47 9.64
N THR A 67 -3.42 -9.59 8.67
CA THR A 67 -3.11 -9.61 7.23
C THR A 67 -3.65 -8.34 6.59
N GLU A 68 -3.44 -8.20 5.28
CA GLU A 68 -3.81 -7.02 4.48
C GLU A 68 -3.03 -5.76 4.85
N SER A 69 -2.17 -5.32 3.93
CA SER A 69 -1.26 -4.18 4.14
C SER A 69 -1.94 -2.91 4.67
N THR A 70 -3.14 -2.60 4.17
CA THR A 70 -3.92 -1.42 4.58
C THR A 70 -4.46 -1.57 6.01
N ALA A 71 -4.92 -2.77 6.39
CA ALA A 71 -5.39 -3.05 7.74
C ALA A 71 -4.25 -3.03 8.77
N ILE A 72 -3.10 -3.61 8.43
CA ILE A 72 -1.89 -3.55 9.26
C ILE A 72 -1.45 -2.09 9.43
N ALA A 73 -1.40 -1.31 8.34
CA ALA A 73 -1.04 0.10 8.38
C ALA A 73 -2.00 0.92 9.26
N TYR A 74 -3.31 0.64 9.21
CA TYR A 74 -4.31 1.24 10.09
C TYR A 74 -4.07 0.90 11.57
N PHE A 75 -3.77 -0.35 11.88
CA PHE A 75 -3.51 -0.80 13.25
C PHE A 75 -2.30 -0.10 13.88
N VAL A 76 -1.21 0.05 13.11
CA VAL A 76 0.02 0.68 13.60
C VAL A 76 -0.02 2.21 13.56
N SER A 77 -1.12 2.79 13.06
CA SER A 77 -1.30 4.23 12.93
C SER A 77 -1.80 4.90 14.22
N SER A 78 -1.28 6.10 14.48
CA SER A 78 -1.83 7.06 15.44
C SER A 78 -3.17 7.61 14.96
N GLU A 79 -3.97 8.19 15.86
CA GLU A 79 -5.25 8.82 15.49
C GLU A 79 -5.07 9.94 14.45
N LYS A 80 -3.96 10.67 14.49
CA LYS A 80 -3.65 11.73 13.51
C LYS A 80 -3.54 11.20 12.08
N LEU A 81 -3.01 9.99 11.87
CA LEU A 81 -2.93 9.38 10.54
C LEU A 81 -4.27 8.80 10.07
N LYS A 82 -5.20 8.55 10.99
CA LYS A 82 -6.53 8.00 10.68
C LYS A 82 -7.55 9.09 10.34
N GLY A 83 -7.26 10.36 10.65
CA GLY A 83 -8.18 11.48 10.50
C GLY A 83 -8.73 11.96 11.85
N SER A 84 -8.98 13.26 11.97
CA SER A 84 -9.30 13.93 13.23
C SER A 84 -10.80 14.06 13.50
N SER A 85 -11.63 13.93 12.47
CA SER A 85 -13.10 13.97 12.55
C SER A 85 -13.71 12.71 11.92
N PRO A 86 -15.00 12.39 12.20
CA PRO A 86 -15.67 11.29 11.51
C PRO A 86 -15.63 11.42 9.98
N TYR A 87 -15.74 12.64 9.45
CA TYR A 87 -15.65 12.90 8.01
C TYR A 87 -14.24 12.67 7.47
N GLU A 88 -13.20 13.15 8.15
CA GLU A 88 -11.81 12.89 7.74
C GLU A 88 -11.47 11.40 7.80
N LYS A 89 -11.96 10.67 8.81
CA LYS A 89 -11.80 9.21 8.90
C LYS A 89 -12.44 8.51 7.70
N ALA A 90 -13.62 8.96 7.27
CA ALA A 90 -14.27 8.46 6.06
C ALA A 90 -13.47 8.80 4.79
N LEU A 91 -12.90 10.00 4.67
CA LEU A 91 -12.03 10.37 3.55
C LEU A 91 -10.75 9.54 3.51
N VAL A 92 -10.13 9.27 4.67
CA VAL A 92 -8.98 8.37 4.74
C VAL A 92 -9.35 6.98 4.23
N GLN A 93 -10.51 6.45 4.63
CA GLN A 93 -11.00 5.17 4.12
C GLN A 93 -11.33 5.21 2.62
N GLN A 94 -11.88 6.32 2.12
CA GLN A 94 -12.15 6.51 0.70
C GLN A 94 -10.88 6.38 -0.12
N PHE A 95 -9.80 7.09 0.26
CA PHE A 95 -8.55 7.08 -0.48
C PHE A 95 -7.76 5.79 -0.34
N THR A 96 -7.81 5.11 0.82
CA THR A 96 -7.19 3.78 0.94
C THR A 96 -7.93 2.74 0.09
N SER A 97 -9.26 2.79 0.05
CA SER A 97 -10.06 1.95 -0.84
C SER A 97 -9.82 2.27 -2.32
N PHE A 98 -9.72 3.56 -2.69
CA PHE A 98 -9.36 3.99 -4.04
C PHE A 98 -7.97 3.48 -4.46
N ALA A 99 -7.00 3.57 -3.56
CA ALA A 99 -5.66 3.06 -3.81
C ALA A 99 -5.63 1.54 -4.06
N ASP A 100 -6.41 0.76 -3.29
CA ASP A 100 -6.41 -0.70 -3.40
C ASP A 100 -7.27 -1.22 -4.58
N ASN A 101 -8.36 -0.53 -4.94
CA ASN A 101 -9.32 -1.00 -5.94
C ASN A 101 -9.19 -0.35 -7.32
N GLU A 102 -8.62 0.85 -7.43
CA GLU A 102 -8.47 1.56 -8.71
C GLU A 102 -7.00 1.63 -9.12
N ILE A 103 -6.14 2.16 -8.24
CA ILE A 103 -4.72 2.39 -8.57
C ILE A 103 -3.95 1.07 -8.73
N LEU A 104 -4.07 0.15 -7.78
CA LEU A 104 -3.28 -1.08 -7.81
C LEU A 104 -3.60 -1.99 -8.99
N PRO A 105 -4.88 -2.25 -9.36
CA PRO A 105 -5.18 -3.04 -10.54
C PRO A 105 -4.61 -2.44 -11.83
N ALA A 106 -4.77 -1.12 -12.03
CA ALA A 106 -4.23 -0.44 -13.20
C ALA A 106 -2.68 -0.47 -13.22
N SER A 107 -2.06 -0.23 -12.06
CA SER A 107 -0.60 -0.34 -11.87
C SER A 107 -0.08 -1.73 -12.25
N TYR A 108 -0.73 -2.80 -11.79
CA TYR A 108 -0.35 -4.17 -12.11
C TYR A 108 -0.51 -4.51 -13.59
N ALA A 109 -1.63 -4.12 -14.20
CA ALA A 109 -1.91 -4.39 -15.59
C ALA A 109 -0.89 -3.75 -16.54
N TRP A 110 -0.26 -2.63 -16.14
CA TRP A 110 0.75 -1.95 -16.94
C TRP A 110 2.20 -2.33 -16.56
N VAL A 111 2.55 -2.34 -15.27
CA VAL A 111 3.93 -2.54 -14.80
C VAL A 111 4.38 -4.00 -14.91
N TYR A 112 3.52 -4.98 -14.63
CA TYR A 112 3.97 -6.37 -14.61
C TYR A 112 4.42 -6.89 -15.98
N PRO A 113 3.74 -6.54 -17.09
CA PRO A 113 4.25 -6.81 -18.43
C PRO A 113 5.60 -6.13 -18.73
N SER A 114 5.81 -4.88 -18.28
CA SER A 114 7.07 -4.16 -18.54
C SER A 114 8.27 -4.77 -17.79
N LEU A 115 8.00 -5.49 -16.70
CA LEU A 115 9.00 -6.24 -15.93
C LEU A 115 9.08 -7.72 -16.31
N SER A 116 8.37 -8.17 -17.35
CA SER A 116 8.27 -9.59 -17.75
C SER A 116 7.75 -10.53 -16.65
N ILE A 117 7.00 -10.00 -15.69
CA ILE A 117 6.34 -10.78 -14.61
C ILE A 117 5.03 -11.40 -15.13
N ALA A 118 4.35 -10.71 -16.04
CA ALA A 118 3.13 -11.16 -16.70
C ALA A 118 3.26 -11.07 -18.22
N GLN A 119 2.45 -11.85 -18.94
CA GLN A 119 2.42 -11.81 -20.40
C GLN A 119 1.88 -10.45 -20.88
N PHE A 120 2.55 -9.86 -21.88
CA PHE A 120 2.07 -8.64 -22.51
C PHE A 120 0.78 -8.89 -23.31
N ASN A 121 -0.25 -8.10 -23.00
CA ASN A 121 -1.49 -8.05 -23.75
C ASN A 121 -1.81 -6.59 -24.07
N LYS A 122 -1.81 -6.24 -25.37
CA LYS A 122 -1.93 -4.85 -25.81
C LYS A 122 -3.21 -4.18 -25.31
N SER A 123 -4.38 -4.82 -25.47
CA SER A 123 -5.65 -4.20 -25.07
C SER A 123 -5.77 -4.00 -23.56
N SER A 124 -5.21 -4.92 -22.77
CA SER A 124 -5.14 -4.76 -21.31
C SER A 124 -4.21 -3.62 -20.89
N VAL A 125 -3.06 -3.49 -21.55
CA VAL A 125 -2.09 -2.42 -21.25
C VAL A 125 -2.63 -1.06 -21.69
N ASP A 126 -3.22 -0.96 -22.88
CA ASP A 126 -3.80 0.29 -23.39
C ASP A 126 -4.91 0.80 -22.45
N ARG A 127 -5.79 -0.11 -21.97
CA ARG A 127 -6.81 0.24 -20.97
C ARG A 127 -6.19 0.70 -19.65
N ALA A 128 -5.18 -0.01 -19.15
CA ALA A 128 -4.51 0.36 -17.90
C ALA A 128 -3.85 1.74 -17.99
N ILE A 129 -3.30 2.09 -19.16
CA ILE A 129 -2.76 3.44 -19.42
C ILE A 129 -3.87 4.50 -19.33
N GLU A 130 -5.03 4.26 -19.95
CA GLU A 130 -6.18 5.16 -19.86
C GLU A 130 -6.68 5.32 -18.41
N ASP A 131 -6.81 4.20 -17.68
CA ASP A 131 -7.20 4.20 -16.27
C ASP A 131 -6.21 5.02 -15.41
N VAL A 132 -4.90 4.82 -15.60
CA VAL A 132 -3.87 5.58 -14.88
C VAL A 132 -3.93 7.07 -15.23
N LYS A 133 -4.19 7.45 -16.49
CA LYS A 133 -4.38 8.86 -16.87
C LYS A 133 -5.57 9.47 -16.12
N GLY A 134 -6.71 8.80 -16.11
CA GLY A 134 -7.90 9.26 -15.37
C GLY A 134 -7.66 9.37 -13.86
N ILE A 135 -6.96 8.42 -13.26
CA ILE A 135 -6.56 8.45 -11.84
C ILE A 135 -5.67 9.66 -11.55
N LEU A 136 -4.66 9.91 -12.38
CA LEU A 136 -3.73 11.01 -12.17
C LEU A 136 -4.41 12.37 -12.41
N GLU A 137 -5.31 12.48 -13.38
CA GLU A 137 -6.11 13.67 -13.60
C GLU A 137 -7.02 13.97 -12.40
N TYR A 138 -7.71 12.95 -11.87
CA TYR A 138 -8.51 13.07 -10.65
C TYR A 138 -7.68 13.58 -9.48
N LEU A 139 -6.52 12.96 -9.22
CA LEU A 139 -5.64 13.35 -8.12
C LEU A 139 -5.07 14.75 -8.33
N ASN A 140 -4.66 15.11 -9.56
CA ASN A 140 -4.15 16.43 -9.91
C ASN A 140 -5.20 17.51 -9.58
N ASN A 141 -6.44 17.32 -10.06
CA ASN A 141 -7.53 18.25 -9.81
C ASN A 141 -7.88 18.34 -8.32
N TYR A 142 -7.87 17.21 -7.61
CA TYR A 142 -8.12 17.18 -6.17
C TYR A 142 -7.06 17.96 -5.37
N LEU A 143 -5.80 17.90 -5.82
CA LEU A 143 -4.65 18.51 -5.15
C LEU A 143 -4.40 19.98 -5.55
N LEU A 144 -5.10 20.55 -6.53
CA LEU A 144 -4.93 21.96 -6.93
C LEU A 144 -5.12 22.95 -5.76
N THR A 145 -5.97 22.61 -4.79
CA THR A 145 -6.30 23.46 -3.64
C THR A 145 -5.95 22.81 -2.30
N ARG A 146 -5.13 21.75 -2.30
CA ARG A 146 -4.82 20.95 -1.10
C ARG A 146 -3.36 20.52 -1.10
N THR A 147 -2.70 20.63 0.05
CA THR A 147 -1.31 20.13 0.18
C THR A 147 -1.27 18.61 0.30
N TYR A 148 -2.28 18.02 0.96
CA TYR A 148 -2.41 16.59 1.22
C TYR A 148 -3.85 16.14 0.97
N LEU A 149 -4.06 14.83 0.84
CA LEU A 149 -5.38 14.28 0.50
C LEU A 149 -6.42 14.54 1.60
N VAL A 150 -6.03 14.59 2.88
CA VAL A 150 -6.95 14.79 4.00
C VAL A 150 -6.36 15.74 5.05
N GLY A 151 -7.08 16.82 5.36
CA GLY A 151 -6.83 17.65 6.54
C GLY A 151 -5.50 18.42 6.56
N GLU A 152 -4.94 18.77 5.38
CA GLU A 152 -3.68 19.52 5.21
C GLU A 152 -2.49 18.93 5.99
N ARG A 153 -2.45 17.60 6.13
CA ARG A 153 -1.37 16.85 6.75
C ARG A 153 -1.27 15.45 6.17
N ILE A 154 -0.13 14.80 6.34
CA ILE A 154 0.00 13.38 5.98
C ILE A 154 -0.94 12.53 6.82
N THR A 155 -1.70 11.67 6.12
CA THR A 155 -2.57 10.62 6.66
C THR A 155 -2.30 9.29 5.96
N LEU A 156 -3.03 8.24 6.35
CA LEU A 156 -3.01 6.97 5.62
C LEU A 156 -3.50 7.08 4.17
N ALA A 157 -4.31 8.10 3.84
CA ALA A 157 -4.71 8.36 2.46
C ALA A 157 -3.47 8.59 1.58
N ASP A 158 -2.62 9.53 1.99
CA ASP A 158 -1.41 9.91 1.26
C ASP A 158 -0.44 8.75 1.15
N ILE A 159 -0.23 8.04 2.27
CA ILE A 159 0.67 6.88 2.33
C ILE A 159 0.18 5.77 1.38
N ALA A 160 -1.12 5.45 1.40
CA ALA A 160 -1.67 4.40 0.56
C ALA A 160 -1.59 4.75 -0.93
N VAL A 161 -2.04 5.96 -1.31
CA VAL A 161 -2.00 6.42 -2.70
C VAL A 161 -0.57 6.49 -3.21
N ALA A 162 0.37 7.07 -2.46
CA ALA A 162 1.76 7.18 -2.86
C ALA A 162 2.42 5.79 -3.04
N CYS A 163 2.21 4.86 -2.11
CA CYS A 163 2.76 3.51 -2.22
C CYS A 163 2.15 2.73 -3.40
N SER A 164 0.87 2.93 -3.72
CA SER A 164 0.21 2.29 -4.87
C SER A 164 0.68 2.85 -6.21
N LEU A 165 1.00 4.15 -6.26
CA LEU A 165 1.56 4.81 -7.45
C LEU A 165 3.06 4.56 -7.64
N LEU A 166 3.79 4.15 -6.60
CA LEU A 166 5.25 4.03 -6.62
C LEU A 166 5.79 3.22 -7.80
N GLN A 167 5.19 2.06 -8.07
CA GLN A 167 5.63 1.18 -9.15
C GLN A 167 5.41 1.81 -10.54
N LEU A 168 4.34 2.58 -10.72
CA LEU A 168 4.08 3.30 -11.96
C LEU A 168 5.21 4.32 -12.22
N TYR A 169 5.52 5.15 -11.22
CA TYR A 169 6.59 6.16 -11.29
C TYR A 169 7.99 5.57 -11.48
N GLN A 170 8.25 4.37 -10.95
CA GLN A 170 9.56 3.73 -11.07
C GLN A 170 9.80 3.04 -12.41
N HIS A 171 8.74 2.60 -13.10
CA HIS A 171 8.89 1.64 -14.19
C HIS A 171 8.27 2.06 -15.52
N VAL A 172 7.18 2.84 -15.53
CA VAL A 172 6.41 3.07 -16.77
C VAL A 172 6.03 4.54 -17.01
N ILE A 173 5.86 5.36 -15.98
CA ILE A 173 5.66 6.80 -16.15
C ILE A 173 7.01 7.43 -16.49
N ASN A 174 7.07 8.09 -17.64
CA ASN A 174 8.25 8.77 -18.16
C ASN A 174 7.89 10.22 -18.57
N PRO A 175 8.86 11.08 -18.94
CA PRO A 175 8.56 12.47 -19.33
C PRO A 175 7.64 12.65 -20.55
N GLU A 176 7.48 11.61 -21.37
CA GLU A 176 6.58 11.62 -22.54
C GLU A 176 5.14 11.25 -22.14
N PHE A 177 4.94 10.68 -20.96
CA PHE A 177 3.64 10.42 -20.37
C PHE A 177 2.99 11.76 -19.97
N LYS A 178 2.13 12.27 -20.86
CA LYS A 178 1.29 13.46 -20.66
C LYS A 178 -0.19 13.10 -20.73
#